data_AF-A0A9P9S2E1-F1
#
_entry.id   AF-A0A9P9S2E1-F1
#
_cell.length_a   1.000
_cell.length_b   1.000
_cell.length_c   1.000
_cell.angle_alpha   90.00
_cell.angle_beta   90.00
_cell.angle_gamma   90.00
#
_symmetry.space_group_name_H-M   'P 1'
#
loop_
_entity.id
_entity.type
_entity.pdbx_description
1 polymer ?
#
loop_
_entity_poly.entity_id
_entity_poly.type
_entity_poly.pdbx_seq_one_letter_code
_entity_poly.pdbx_strand_id
1 'polypeptide(L)'
;MAAWFNSWGGFVLLPGTLLYLYFVKRLRFSGTNSLPARLGYTNRSTYSRMTTEDAWKIHNFLIEYEFPTTFSAATMFALFKAYGIPSISSLLCATGQFSSKDTVDKRYADTGCLLLESVLNAPASPRAIEALSRINYLHSPHRASGKITDADMLYTLSLFALEPSRWVAKYEWRELSSLERCAVGTMWKSLGEALGVSYDLLTGSQTGWSDGIDWLDDLDSWSCQYQDSHMVPNVSNKKVADATLYHIVWKMPTRFKCVGERIVAAILEDKLREAMMIPKPRQGYFTFIHRFVAARKFFLVHLALPRRKPKKRLPAVTSSGRMMAKRYTISPWYVKPTFKNRWGFGAWKTWLKGGILPGDEGDKYFPQGFVASELGPNALRNFGKEKMDAEKQRLEVELSSETGRCPFLRNAD
;
A
#
# COMPACT_ATOMS: atom_id res chain seq x y z
N MET A 1 9.94 57.22 -13.49
CA MET A 1 9.16 55.96 -13.59
C MET A 1 9.76 54.78 -12.79
N ALA A 2 11.09 54.69 -12.59
CA ALA A 2 11.68 53.60 -11.79
C ALA A 2 11.45 53.68 -10.25
N ALA A 3 11.22 54.88 -9.69
CA ALA A 3 10.98 55.05 -8.25
C ALA A 3 9.53 54.73 -7.80
N TRP A 4 8.57 54.72 -8.73
CA TRP A 4 7.15 54.45 -8.42
C TRP A 4 6.81 52.97 -8.35
N PHE A 5 7.57 52.10 -9.03
CA PHE A 5 7.40 50.65 -8.96
C PHE A 5 8.00 50.02 -7.68
N ASN A 6 8.93 50.72 -7.01
CA ASN A 6 9.62 50.18 -5.82
C ASN A 6 8.83 50.28 -4.52
N SER A 7 7.89 51.21 -4.37
CA SER A 7 7.10 51.34 -3.13
C SER A 7 5.87 50.42 -3.12
N TRP A 8 5.13 50.32 -4.22
CA TRP A 8 3.89 49.53 -4.29
C TRP A 8 4.11 48.01 -4.30
N GLY A 9 5.25 47.55 -4.80
CA GLY A 9 5.61 46.13 -4.77
C GLY A 9 5.70 45.58 -3.35
N GLY A 10 6.28 46.33 -2.41
CA GLY A 10 6.38 45.92 -1.01
C GLY A 10 5.03 45.89 -0.28
N PHE A 11 4.15 46.87 -0.54
CA PHE A 11 2.86 46.99 0.13
C PHE A 11 1.80 45.99 -0.36
N VAL A 12 1.89 45.47 -1.59
CA VAL A 12 0.91 44.50 -2.13
C VAL A 12 1.43 43.07 -2.09
N LEU A 13 2.72 42.85 -2.40
CA LEU A 13 3.28 41.50 -2.48
C LEU A 13 3.45 40.87 -1.09
N LEU A 14 3.78 41.65 -0.06
CA LEU A 14 4.00 41.12 1.29
C LEU A 14 2.69 40.66 1.95
N PRO A 15 1.60 41.46 2.00
CA PRO A 15 0.31 40.98 2.51
C PRO A 15 -0.27 39.84 1.69
N GLY A 16 -0.16 39.90 0.36
CA GLY A 16 -0.62 38.82 -0.53
C GLY A 16 0.11 37.50 -0.27
N THR A 17 1.43 37.55 -0.05
CA THR A 17 2.24 36.37 0.30
C THR A 17 1.84 35.83 1.67
N LEU A 18 1.73 36.68 2.69
CA LEU A 18 1.31 36.24 4.03
C LEU A 18 -0.09 35.63 4.03
N LEU A 19 -1.03 36.22 3.29
CA LEU A 19 -2.38 35.70 3.13
C LEU A 19 -2.37 34.34 2.42
N TYR A 20 -1.57 34.19 1.36
CA TYR A 20 -1.41 32.92 0.67
C TYR A 20 -0.85 31.83 1.60
N LEU A 21 0.23 32.13 2.34
CA LEU A 21 0.84 31.19 3.29
C LEU A 21 -0.15 30.79 4.40
N TYR A 22 -0.92 31.76 4.93
CA TYR A 22 -1.99 31.48 5.89
C TYR A 22 -3.04 30.54 5.30
N PHE A 23 -3.51 30.82 4.08
CA PHE A 23 -4.51 30.01 3.40
C PHE A 23 -4.01 28.58 3.10
N VAL A 24 -2.78 28.43 2.63
CA VAL A 24 -2.11 27.13 2.44
C VAL A 24 -2.12 26.35 3.75
N LYS A 25 -1.67 26.96 4.85
CA LYS A 25 -1.61 26.31 6.16
C LYS A 25 -3.00 25.93 6.67
N ARG A 26 -3.98 26.84 6.60
CA ARG A 26 -5.36 26.57 7.05
C ARG A 26 -6.01 25.43 6.27
N LEU A 27 -5.89 25.44 4.94
CA LEU A 27 -6.46 24.38 4.12
C LEU A 27 -5.72 23.05 4.32
N ARG A 28 -4.41 23.07 4.49
CA ARG A 28 -3.60 21.84 4.61
C ARG A 28 -3.94 21.02 5.85
N PHE A 29 -4.28 21.69 6.95
CA PHE A 29 -4.67 21.03 8.20
C PHE A 29 -6.18 20.95 8.39
N SER A 30 -7.01 21.47 7.48
CA SER A 30 -8.47 21.51 7.67
C SER A 30 -9.09 20.11 7.74
N GLY A 31 -8.60 19.17 6.93
CA GLY A 31 -9.07 17.78 6.93
C GLY A 31 -8.80 17.11 8.28
N THR A 32 -7.53 17.04 8.69
CA THR A 32 -7.12 16.46 9.98
C THR A 32 -7.79 17.12 11.17
N ASN A 33 -7.96 18.45 11.16
CA ASN A 33 -8.56 19.17 12.29
C ASN A 33 -10.09 19.00 12.38
N SER A 34 -10.77 18.73 11.26
CA SER A 34 -12.24 18.59 11.23
C SER A 34 -12.73 17.16 11.42
N LEU A 35 -11.93 16.16 11.06
CA LEU A 35 -12.28 14.75 11.17
C LEU A 35 -12.70 14.31 12.59
N PRO A 36 -11.96 14.65 13.68
CA PRO A 36 -12.32 14.26 15.04
C PRO A 36 -13.73 14.70 15.43
N ALA A 37 -14.07 15.97 15.21
CA ALA A 37 -15.39 16.51 15.55
C ALA A 37 -16.50 15.96 14.65
N ARG A 38 -16.22 15.81 13.34
CA ARG A 38 -17.20 15.32 12.36
C ARG A 38 -17.59 13.86 12.58
N LEU A 39 -16.68 13.04 13.08
CA LEU A 39 -16.91 11.60 13.31
C LEU A 39 -17.14 11.26 14.79
N GLY A 40 -17.08 12.24 15.69
CA GLY A 40 -17.33 12.03 17.13
C GLY A 40 -16.17 11.40 17.91
N TYR A 41 -14.94 11.43 17.37
CA TYR A 41 -13.74 10.88 17.98
C TYR A 41 -12.79 11.98 18.49
N THR A 42 -13.25 12.74 19.49
CA THR A 42 -12.57 13.99 19.92
C THR A 42 -11.36 13.79 20.82
N ASN A 43 -11.24 12.63 21.48
CA ASN A 43 -10.12 12.31 22.37
C ASN A 43 -9.90 10.78 22.45
N ARG A 44 -8.82 10.35 23.12
CA ARG A 44 -8.42 8.94 23.17
C ARG A 44 -9.49 8.01 23.74
N SER A 45 -10.26 8.42 24.75
CA SER A 45 -11.28 7.55 25.35
C SER A 45 -12.45 7.25 24.40
N THR A 46 -12.64 8.06 23.35
CA THR A 46 -13.66 7.79 22.32
C THR A 46 -13.23 6.77 21.28
N TYR A 47 -11.94 6.43 21.19
CA TYR A 47 -11.38 5.57 20.14
C TYR A 47 -11.80 4.10 20.29
N SER A 48 -12.08 3.65 21.51
CA SER A 48 -12.61 2.33 21.81
C SER A 48 -14.00 2.06 21.20
N ARG A 49 -14.65 3.09 20.64
CA ARG A 49 -15.93 2.97 19.92
C ARG A 49 -15.78 3.11 18.41
N MET A 50 -14.55 3.19 17.89
CA MET A 50 -14.31 3.38 16.47
C MET A 50 -14.81 2.19 15.66
N THR A 51 -15.80 2.44 14.82
CA THR A 51 -16.34 1.40 13.95
C THR A 51 -15.38 1.05 12.82
N THR A 52 -15.43 -0.18 12.32
CA THR A 52 -14.67 -0.63 11.14
C THR A 52 -14.95 0.25 9.91
N GLU A 53 -16.19 0.70 9.73
CA GLU A 53 -16.62 1.59 8.65
C GLU A 53 -16.00 2.99 8.76
N ASP A 54 -15.96 3.59 9.96
CA ASP A 54 -15.31 4.89 10.14
C ASP A 54 -13.79 4.79 10.02
N ALA A 55 -13.21 3.71 10.56
CA ALA A 55 -11.80 3.39 10.39
C ALA A 55 -11.43 3.30 8.91
N TRP A 56 -12.23 2.60 8.10
CA TRP A 56 -12.08 2.51 6.66
C TRP A 56 -12.22 3.86 5.96
N LYS A 57 -13.20 4.70 6.33
CA LYS A 57 -13.37 6.06 5.76
C LYS A 57 -12.15 6.94 6.03
N ILE A 58 -11.61 6.91 7.26
CA ILE A 58 -10.42 7.67 7.65
C ILE A 58 -9.20 7.14 6.87
N HIS A 59 -9.03 5.82 6.80
CA HIS A 59 -7.95 5.20 6.04
C HIS A 59 -7.99 5.57 4.55
N ASN A 60 -9.17 5.52 3.92
CA ASN A 60 -9.33 5.93 2.53
C ASN A 60 -9.11 7.43 2.31
N PHE A 61 -9.48 8.28 3.28
CA PHE A 61 -9.13 9.70 3.23
C PHE A 61 -7.61 9.91 3.17
N LEU A 62 -6.84 9.15 3.96
CA LEU A 62 -5.37 9.19 3.93
C LEU A 62 -4.81 8.77 2.56
N ILE A 63 -5.37 7.71 1.96
CA ILE A 63 -4.90 7.16 0.69
C ILE A 63 -5.32 8.01 -0.51
N GLU A 64 -6.47 8.66 -0.48
CA GLU A 64 -6.98 9.39 -1.64
C GLU A 64 -6.64 10.88 -1.62
N TYR A 65 -6.59 11.51 -0.44
CA TYR A 65 -6.40 12.95 -0.29
C TYR A 65 -5.03 13.32 0.28
N GLU A 66 -4.69 12.82 1.47
CA GLU A 66 -3.52 13.30 2.23
C GLU A 66 -2.19 12.79 1.67
N PHE A 67 -2.01 11.46 1.63
CA PHE A 67 -0.73 10.82 1.37
C PHE A 67 -0.77 9.79 0.23
N PRO A 68 -1.45 10.06 -0.90
CA PRO A 68 -1.71 9.03 -1.90
C PRO A 68 -0.47 8.36 -2.46
N THR A 69 0.59 9.12 -2.72
CA THR A 69 1.81 8.57 -3.33
C THR A 69 2.62 7.78 -2.31
N THR A 70 2.72 8.27 -1.07
CA THR A 70 3.49 7.62 -0.01
C THR A 70 2.84 6.34 0.49
N PHE A 71 1.53 6.32 0.73
CA PHE A 71 0.82 5.07 1.07
C PHE A 71 1.03 4.01 -0.02
N SER A 72 0.86 4.40 -1.28
CA SER A 72 1.06 3.47 -2.40
C SER A 72 2.49 2.97 -2.54
N ALA A 73 3.49 3.79 -2.22
CA ALA A 73 4.89 3.36 -2.22
C ALA A 73 5.19 2.45 -1.03
N ALA A 74 4.66 2.78 0.15
CA ALA A 74 4.80 1.99 1.37
C ALA A 74 4.13 0.62 1.25
N THR A 75 2.96 0.51 0.63
CA THR A 75 2.31 -0.79 0.35
C THR A 75 3.16 -1.67 -0.56
N MET A 76 3.78 -1.11 -1.60
CA MET A 76 4.70 -1.86 -2.46
C MET A 76 6.00 -2.21 -1.73
N PHE A 77 6.46 -1.33 -0.83
CA PHE A 77 7.61 -1.61 0.04
C PHE A 77 7.31 -2.70 1.06
N ALA A 78 6.10 -2.76 1.64
CA ALA A 78 5.69 -3.83 2.56
C ALA A 78 5.82 -5.21 1.91
N LEU A 79 5.35 -5.35 0.66
CA LEU A 79 5.56 -6.57 -0.13
C LEU A 79 7.05 -6.90 -0.28
N PHE A 80 7.87 -5.90 -0.60
CA PHE A 80 9.30 -6.09 -0.75
C PHE A 80 9.99 -6.45 0.57
N LYS A 81 9.61 -5.83 1.69
CA LYS A 81 10.18 -6.06 3.02
C LYS A 81 9.92 -7.48 3.51
N ALA A 82 8.77 -8.08 3.18
CA ALA A 82 8.48 -9.48 3.47
C ALA A 82 9.52 -10.44 2.87
N TYR A 83 10.17 -10.06 1.77
CA TYR A 83 11.18 -10.88 1.10
C TYR A 83 12.51 -10.96 1.86
N GLY A 84 12.68 -10.16 2.92
CA GLY A 84 13.81 -10.27 3.85
C GLY A 84 13.71 -11.47 4.79
N ILE A 85 12.58 -12.19 4.82
CA ILE A 85 12.38 -13.37 5.67
C ILE A 85 12.58 -14.65 4.83
N PRO A 86 13.53 -15.54 5.21
CA PRO A 86 13.86 -16.73 4.43
C PRO A 86 12.70 -17.71 4.19
N SER A 87 11.80 -17.93 5.17
CA SER A 87 10.62 -18.78 5.02
C SER A 87 9.72 -18.29 3.86
N ILE A 88 9.45 -16.98 3.84
CA ILE A 88 8.65 -16.33 2.82
C ILE A 88 9.37 -16.36 1.47
N SER A 89 10.60 -15.85 1.39
CA SER A 89 11.32 -15.71 0.11
C SER A 89 11.63 -17.06 -0.57
N SER A 90 11.89 -18.11 0.22
CA SER A 90 12.09 -19.46 -0.30
C SER A 90 10.84 -20.01 -0.95
N LEU A 91 9.67 -19.82 -0.32
CA LEU A 91 8.40 -20.20 -0.91
C LEU A 91 8.14 -19.41 -2.20
N LEU A 92 8.37 -18.09 -2.20
CA LEU A 92 8.22 -17.26 -3.39
C LEU A 92 9.08 -17.75 -4.56
N CYS A 93 10.33 -18.11 -4.29
CA CYS A 93 11.21 -18.74 -5.28
C CYS A 93 10.63 -20.07 -5.79
N ALA A 94 10.17 -20.94 -4.89
CA ALA A 94 9.66 -22.27 -5.22
C ALA A 94 8.37 -22.22 -6.05
N THR A 95 7.52 -21.21 -5.88
CA THR A 95 6.30 -21.05 -6.70
C THR A 95 6.57 -20.72 -8.18
N GLY A 96 7.83 -20.41 -8.54
CA GLY A 96 8.20 -20.00 -9.89
C GLY A 96 7.67 -18.63 -10.31
N GLN A 97 6.90 -17.94 -9.47
CA GLN A 97 6.37 -16.61 -9.80
C GLN A 97 7.45 -15.52 -9.83
N PHE A 98 8.63 -15.80 -9.27
CA PHE A 98 9.84 -14.97 -9.39
C PHE A 98 10.91 -15.56 -10.33
N SER A 99 10.54 -16.54 -11.19
CA SER A 99 11.49 -17.22 -12.07
C SER A 99 11.88 -16.41 -13.31
N SER A 100 10.99 -15.52 -13.78
CA SER A 100 11.19 -14.72 -14.99
C SER A 100 10.62 -13.30 -14.83
N LYS A 101 10.99 -12.41 -15.76
CA LYS A 101 10.49 -11.03 -15.79
C LYS A 101 8.97 -10.98 -15.96
N ASP A 102 8.42 -11.81 -16.84
CA ASP A 102 6.99 -11.86 -17.13
C ASP A 102 6.19 -12.37 -15.92
N THR A 103 6.68 -13.40 -15.23
CA THR A 103 6.01 -13.93 -14.04
C THR A 103 6.04 -12.95 -12.86
N VAL A 104 7.15 -12.24 -12.66
CA VAL A 104 7.29 -11.21 -11.61
C VAL A 104 6.33 -10.06 -11.88
N ASP A 105 6.32 -9.54 -13.10
CA ASP A 105 5.45 -8.43 -13.47
C ASP A 105 3.97 -8.77 -13.33
N LYS A 106 3.56 -9.96 -13.78
CA LYS A 106 2.18 -10.42 -13.58
C LYS A 106 1.85 -10.53 -12.09
N ARG A 107 2.73 -11.15 -11.28
CA ARG A 107 2.51 -11.27 -9.83
C ARG A 107 2.31 -9.91 -9.18
N TYR A 108 3.13 -8.92 -9.54
CA TYR A 108 2.96 -7.54 -9.06
C TYR A 108 1.62 -6.94 -9.46
N ALA A 109 1.18 -7.14 -10.70
CA ALA A 109 -0.12 -6.68 -11.17
C ALA A 109 -1.27 -7.35 -10.41
N ASP A 110 -1.22 -8.68 -10.23
CA ASP A 110 -2.23 -9.47 -9.51
C ASP A 110 -2.35 -9.03 -8.05
N THR A 111 -1.23 -8.98 -7.34
CA THR A 111 -1.19 -8.56 -5.93
C THR A 111 -1.68 -7.12 -5.78
N GLY A 112 -1.26 -6.21 -6.68
CA GLY A 112 -1.75 -4.83 -6.67
C GLY A 112 -3.26 -4.73 -6.88
N CYS A 113 -3.84 -5.53 -7.79
CA CYS A 113 -5.28 -5.56 -8.00
C CYS A 113 -6.02 -6.14 -6.79
N LEU A 114 -5.57 -7.28 -6.24
CA LEU A 114 -6.17 -7.89 -5.06
C LEU A 114 -6.16 -6.92 -3.86
N LEU A 115 -5.04 -6.27 -3.58
CA LEU A 115 -4.92 -5.30 -2.49
C LEU A 115 -5.81 -4.07 -2.69
N LEU A 116 -5.90 -3.55 -3.92
CA LEU A 116 -6.82 -2.45 -4.22
C LEU A 116 -8.27 -2.84 -3.94
N GLU A 117 -8.67 -4.04 -4.36
CA GLU A 117 -10.04 -4.52 -4.19
C GLU A 117 -10.38 -4.86 -2.74
N SER A 118 -9.46 -5.48 -1.98
CA SER A 118 -9.73 -5.87 -0.59
C SER A 118 -9.62 -4.72 0.40
N VAL A 119 -8.77 -3.71 0.14
CA VAL A 119 -8.47 -2.64 1.11
C VAL A 119 -9.28 -1.36 0.83
N LEU A 120 -9.49 -0.97 -0.43
CA LEU A 120 -10.09 0.34 -0.74
C LEU A 120 -11.61 0.30 -0.92
N ASN A 121 -12.20 -0.85 -1.25
CA ASN A 121 -13.66 -0.98 -1.23
C ASN A 121 -14.16 -1.02 0.22
N ALA A 122 -15.43 -0.67 0.44
CA ALA A 122 -16.04 -0.70 1.77
C ALA A 122 -15.95 -2.12 2.38
N PRO A 123 -15.80 -2.22 3.73
CA PRO A 123 -15.94 -3.48 4.43
C PRO A 123 -17.26 -4.18 4.04
N ALA A 124 -17.24 -5.51 4.00
CA ALA A 124 -18.37 -6.34 3.57
C ALA A 124 -18.90 -6.10 2.13
N SER A 125 -18.29 -5.23 1.33
CA SER A 125 -18.72 -5.05 -0.06
C SER A 125 -18.43 -6.32 -0.89
N PRO A 126 -19.26 -6.65 -1.90
CA PRO A 126 -19.04 -7.84 -2.73
C PRO A 126 -17.65 -7.90 -3.37
N ARG A 127 -17.08 -6.75 -3.73
CA ARG A 127 -15.73 -6.66 -4.31
C ARG A 127 -14.63 -6.95 -3.30
N ALA A 128 -14.75 -6.44 -2.07
CA ALA A 128 -13.81 -6.73 -1.00
C ALA A 128 -13.85 -8.21 -0.63
N ILE A 129 -15.05 -8.76 -0.46
CA ILE A 129 -15.30 -10.17 -0.14
C ILE A 129 -14.74 -11.09 -1.26
N GLU A 130 -14.98 -10.77 -2.53
CA GLU A 130 -14.43 -11.57 -3.63
C GLU A 130 -12.88 -11.55 -3.65
N ALA A 131 -12.27 -10.39 -3.43
CA ALA A 131 -10.81 -10.29 -3.36
C ALA A 131 -10.22 -11.05 -2.16
N LEU A 132 -10.84 -10.93 -0.98
CA LEU A 132 -10.42 -11.64 0.22
C LEU A 132 -10.57 -13.16 0.07
N SER A 133 -11.69 -13.63 -0.46
CA SER A 133 -11.88 -15.06 -0.75
C SER A 133 -10.83 -15.59 -1.71
N ARG A 134 -10.42 -14.79 -2.71
CA ARG A 134 -9.34 -15.17 -3.62
C ARG A 134 -7.99 -15.23 -2.92
N ILE A 135 -7.68 -14.26 -2.06
CA ILE A 135 -6.42 -14.25 -1.28
C ILE A 135 -6.37 -15.51 -0.38
N ASN A 136 -7.44 -15.78 0.37
CA ASN A 136 -7.52 -16.94 1.26
C ASN A 136 -7.42 -18.25 0.48
N TYR A 137 -8.10 -18.36 -0.67
CA TYR A 137 -7.97 -19.52 -1.55
C TYR A 137 -6.52 -19.74 -2.01
N LEU A 138 -5.82 -18.70 -2.47
CA LEU A 138 -4.44 -18.80 -2.94
C LEU A 138 -3.45 -19.16 -1.82
N HIS A 139 -3.70 -18.73 -0.58
CA HIS A 139 -2.86 -19.09 0.56
C HIS A 139 -3.21 -20.47 1.14
N SER A 140 -4.44 -20.95 1.00
CA SER A 140 -4.93 -22.17 1.67
C SER A 140 -4.07 -23.42 1.48
N PRO A 141 -3.56 -23.78 0.28
CA PRO A 141 -2.78 -25.01 0.12
C PRO A 141 -1.39 -24.89 0.77
N HIS A 142 -0.85 -23.67 0.81
CA HIS A 142 0.44 -23.39 1.42
C HIS A 142 0.35 -23.37 2.95
N ARG A 143 -0.77 -22.88 3.50
CA ARG A 143 -1.06 -22.97 4.94
C ARG A 143 -1.32 -24.40 5.38
N ALA A 144 -2.15 -25.13 4.63
CA ALA A 144 -2.45 -26.54 4.92
C ALA A 144 -1.21 -27.46 4.87
N SER A 145 -0.19 -27.09 4.07
CA SER A 145 1.09 -27.82 4.02
C SER A 145 2.17 -27.27 4.95
N GLY A 146 1.85 -26.31 5.83
CA GLY A 146 2.79 -25.70 6.77
C GLY A 146 3.87 -24.82 6.13
N LYS A 147 3.76 -24.51 4.84
CA LYS A 147 4.72 -23.67 4.11
C LYS A 147 4.52 -22.17 4.34
N ILE A 148 3.32 -21.78 4.76
CA ILE A 148 3.02 -20.45 5.29
C ILE A 148 2.57 -20.67 6.73
N THR A 149 3.39 -20.23 7.68
CA THR A 149 3.08 -20.32 9.11
C THR A 149 2.18 -19.16 9.55
N ASP A 150 1.57 -19.28 10.73
CA ASP A 150 0.80 -18.16 11.29
C ASP A 150 1.69 -16.95 11.61
N ALA A 151 2.95 -17.19 12.00
CA ALA A 151 3.94 -16.12 12.16
C ALA A 151 4.26 -15.42 10.82
N ASP A 152 4.36 -16.15 9.71
CA ASP A 152 4.56 -15.53 8.38
C ASP A 152 3.35 -14.67 7.96
N MET A 153 2.13 -15.15 8.26
CA MET A 153 0.89 -14.40 8.01
C MET A 153 0.82 -13.14 8.87
N LEU A 154 1.06 -13.24 10.18
CA LEU A 154 1.05 -12.11 11.11
C LEU A 154 2.13 -11.09 10.78
N TYR A 155 3.33 -11.56 10.42
CA TYR A 155 4.41 -10.67 9.97
C TYR A 155 4.03 -9.94 8.69
N THR A 156 3.49 -10.65 7.70
CA THR A 156 3.05 -10.01 6.44
C THR A 156 1.95 -8.98 6.69
N LEU A 157 0.96 -9.28 7.54
CA LEU A 157 -0.09 -8.33 7.96
C LEU A 157 0.52 -7.09 8.64
N SER A 158 1.49 -7.29 9.55
CA SER A 158 2.16 -6.20 10.25
C SER A 158 2.80 -5.19 9.30
N LEU A 159 3.39 -5.65 8.19
CA LEU A 159 4.01 -4.76 7.23
C LEU A 159 2.98 -3.84 6.56
N PHE A 160 1.80 -4.36 6.22
CA PHE A 160 0.77 -3.52 5.62
C PHE A 160 0.13 -2.54 6.61
N ALA A 161 -0.01 -2.93 7.87
CA ALA A 161 -0.55 -2.07 8.93
C ALA A 161 0.44 -0.97 9.36
N LEU A 162 1.73 -1.29 9.45
CA LEU A 162 2.74 -0.41 10.06
C LEU A 162 3.53 0.43 9.04
N GLU A 163 3.91 -0.13 7.90
CA GLU A 163 4.82 0.54 6.96
C GLU A 163 4.25 1.84 6.38
N PRO A 164 2.96 1.96 6.02
CA PRO A 164 2.40 3.23 5.58
C PRO A 164 2.58 4.36 6.61
N SER A 165 2.33 4.07 7.89
CA SER A 165 2.50 5.01 8.99
C SER A 165 3.97 5.43 9.17
N ARG A 166 4.89 4.45 9.16
CA ARG A 166 6.35 4.69 9.23
C ARG A 166 6.85 5.53 8.05
N TRP A 167 6.38 5.23 6.85
CA TRP A 167 6.73 5.98 5.63
C TRP A 167 6.18 7.40 5.63
N VAL A 168 4.97 7.61 6.15
CA VAL A 168 4.42 8.96 6.33
C VAL A 168 5.30 9.76 7.28
N ALA A 169 5.65 9.23 8.46
CA ALA A 169 6.53 9.93 9.39
C ALA A 169 7.89 10.30 8.76
N LYS A 170 8.49 9.36 8.02
CA LYS A 170 9.81 9.57 7.39
C LYS A 170 9.74 10.53 6.19
N TYR A 171 8.78 10.37 5.28
CA TYR A 171 8.81 10.99 3.96
C TYR A 171 7.77 12.08 3.73
N GLU A 172 6.75 12.19 4.59
CA GLU A 172 5.70 13.21 4.47
C GLU A 172 5.87 14.36 5.46
N TRP A 173 5.10 15.41 5.19
CA TRP A 173 5.20 16.72 5.84
C TRP A 173 4.60 16.76 7.25
N ARG A 174 3.93 15.68 7.68
CA ARG A 174 3.46 15.44 9.05
C ARG A 174 3.39 13.94 9.30
N GLU A 175 3.26 13.56 10.57
CA GLU A 175 2.93 12.20 10.98
C GLU A 175 1.41 11.97 10.97
N LEU A 176 1.00 10.71 11.11
CA LEU A 176 -0.41 10.39 11.38
C LEU A 176 -0.76 10.82 12.80
N SER A 177 -1.90 11.48 12.94
CA SER A 177 -2.52 11.77 14.24
C SER A 177 -2.94 10.49 14.95
N SER A 178 -3.18 10.57 16.26
CA SER A 178 -3.68 9.43 17.04
C SER A 178 -4.99 8.87 16.47
N LEU A 179 -5.91 9.73 16.02
CA LEU A 179 -7.16 9.29 15.38
C LEU A 179 -6.89 8.45 14.13
N GLU A 180 -6.00 8.94 13.26
CA GLU A 180 -5.62 8.26 12.02
C GLU A 180 -4.88 6.94 12.30
N ARG A 181 -4.02 6.90 13.33
CA ARG A 181 -3.36 5.66 13.77
C ARG A 181 -4.39 4.64 14.28
N CYS A 182 -5.33 5.06 15.13
CA CYS A 182 -6.40 4.19 15.60
C CYS A 182 -7.21 3.62 14.43
N ALA A 183 -7.57 4.45 13.45
CA ALA A 183 -8.28 4.00 12.26
C ALA A 183 -7.50 2.97 11.45
N VAL A 184 -6.20 3.18 11.25
CA VAL A 184 -5.34 2.17 10.61
C VAL A 184 -5.39 0.86 11.40
N GLY A 185 -5.23 0.91 12.72
CA GLY A 185 -5.24 -0.29 13.57
C GLY A 185 -6.56 -1.04 13.57
N THR A 186 -7.67 -0.32 13.78
CA THR A 186 -9.03 -0.87 13.76
C THR A 186 -9.34 -1.56 12.43
N MET A 187 -9.01 -0.91 11.31
CA MET A 187 -9.26 -1.48 9.99
C MET A 187 -8.38 -2.71 9.72
N TRP A 188 -7.08 -2.63 10.00
CA TRP A 188 -6.16 -3.73 9.70
C TRP A 188 -6.33 -4.94 10.61
N LYS A 189 -6.80 -4.75 11.85
CA LYS A 189 -7.21 -5.86 12.72
C LYS A 189 -8.38 -6.65 12.09
N SER A 190 -9.48 -5.97 11.74
CA SER A 190 -10.64 -6.59 11.09
C SER A 190 -10.24 -7.28 9.77
N LEU A 191 -9.38 -6.64 8.98
CA LEU A 191 -8.88 -7.24 7.74
C LEU A 191 -8.01 -8.50 7.98
N GLY A 192 -7.22 -8.53 9.06
CA GLY A 192 -6.44 -9.70 9.43
C GLY A 192 -7.31 -10.87 9.90
N GLU A 193 -8.40 -10.60 10.61
CA GLU A 193 -9.41 -11.60 11.01
C GLU A 193 -10.05 -12.23 9.76
N ALA A 194 -10.47 -11.40 8.80
CA ALA A 194 -11.00 -11.85 7.52
C ALA A 194 -9.99 -12.67 6.70
N LEU A 195 -8.68 -12.40 6.84
CA LEU A 195 -7.59 -13.17 6.20
C LEU A 195 -7.21 -14.45 6.98
N GLY A 196 -7.89 -14.73 8.10
CA GLY A 196 -7.62 -15.86 8.99
C GLY A 196 -6.24 -15.79 9.63
N VAL A 197 -5.76 -14.58 9.94
CA VAL A 197 -4.49 -14.38 10.67
C VAL A 197 -4.73 -14.62 12.15
N SER A 198 -3.99 -15.53 12.77
CA SER A 198 -4.01 -15.69 14.22
C SER A 198 -3.26 -14.55 14.90
N TYR A 199 -3.82 -14.06 16.01
CA TYR A 199 -3.20 -13.07 16.87
C TYR A 199 -2.60 -13.66 18.16
N ASP A 200 -2.56 -14.98 18.32
CA ASP A 200 -2.13 -15.66 19.56
C ASP A 200 -0.68 -15.32 19.96
N LEU A 201 0.15 -14.89 19.00
CA LEU A 201 1.53 -14.48 19.22
C LEU A 201 1.65 -13.06 19.79
N LEU A 202 0.56 -12.28 19.79
CA LEU A 202 0.52 -10.93 20.34
C LEU A 202 0.17 -10.98 21.83
N THR A 203 0.74 -10.05 22.61
CA THR A 203 0.59 -10.07 24.08
C THR A 203 -0.85 -9.77 24.51
N GLY A 204 -1.53 -8.90 23.78
CA GLY A 204 -2.92 -8.53 24.02
C GLY A 204 -3.94 -9.57 23.56
N SER A 205 -3.52 -10.70 22.96
CA SER A 205 -4.46 -11.77 22.57
C SER A 205 -5.23 -12.34 23.76
N GLN A 206 -4.57 -12.44 24.92
CA GLN A 206 -5.15 -12.97 26.15
C GLN A 206 -5.92 -11.90 26.93
N THR A 207 -5.42 -10.67 26.94
CA THR A 207 -5.95 -9.57 27.76
C THR A 207 -6.85 -8.60 26.99
N GLY A 208 -7.02 -8.78 25.69
CA GLY A 208 -7.64 -7.83 24.77
C GLY A 208 -6.84 -6.54 24.57
N TRP A 209 -7.27 -5.75 23.58
CA TRP A 209 -6.78 -4.39 23.31
C TRP A 209 -7.91 -3.38 23.53
N SER A 210 -7.57 -2.16 23.97
CA SER A 210 -8.61 -1.14 24.23
C SER A 210 -9.10 -0.45 22.95
N ASP A 211 -8.22 -0.29 21.96
CA ASP A 211 -8.52 0.30 20.66
C ASP A 211 -7.46 -0.08 19.61
N GLY A 212 -7.57 0.51 18.42
CA GLY A 212 -6.68 0.22 17.29
C GLY A 212 -5.23 0.65 17.49
N ILE A 213 -4.92 1.64 18.33
CA ILE A 213 -3.52 2.02 18.60
C ILE A 213 -2.87 0.93 19.46
N ASP A 214 -3.56 0.44 20.49
CA ASP A 214 -2.98 -0.59 21.38
C ASP A 214 -2.66 -1.87 20.59
N TRP A 215 -3.54 -2.29 19.69
CA TRP A 215 -3.28 -3.42 18.80
C TRP A 215 -2.11 -3.15 17.84
N LEU A 216 -2.01 -1.93 17.29
CA LEU A 216 -0.87 -1.56 16.44
C LEU A 216 0.45 -1.57 17.20
N ASP A 217 0.49 -1.07 18.42
CA ASP A 217 1.72 -0.98 19.22
C ASP A 217 2.20 -2.38 19.68
N ASP A 218 1.27 -3.28 20.00
CA ASP A 218 1.57 -4.69 20.29
C ASP A 218 2.09 -5.42 19.04
N LEU A 219 1.41 -5.23 17.89
CA LEU A 219 1.86 -5.75 16.60
C LEU A 219 3.23 -5.20 16.18
N ASP A 220 3.51 -3.92 16.45
CA ASP A 220 4.79 -3.27 16.19
C ASP A 220 5.91 -3.90 17.00
N SER A 221 5.66 -4.06 18.31
CA SER A 221 6.60 -4.68 19.25
C SER A 221 6.94 -6.11 18.84
N TRP A 222 5.92 -6.92 18.55
CA TRP A 222 6.10 -8.30 18.08
C TRP A 222 6.82 -8.35 16.72
N SER A 223 6.44 -7.50 15.76
CA SER A 223 7.03 -7.47 14.42
C SER A 223 8.52 -7.10 14.45
N CYS A 224 8.93 -6.22 15.37
CA CYS A 224 10.35 -5.90 15.59
C CYS A 224 11.12 -7.12 16.10
N GLN A 225 10.60 -7.83 17.12
CA GLN A 225 11.22 -9.04 17.65
C GLN A 225 11.30 -10.18 16.62
N TYR A 226 10.25 -10.33 15.80
CA TYR A 226 10.24 -11.30 14.71
C TYR A 226 11.34 -11.00 13.69
N GLN A 227 11.52 -9.72 13.32
CA GLN A 227 12.62 -9.31 12.44
C GLN A 227 13.98 -9.53 13.07
N ASP A 228 14.11 -9.35 14.39
CA ASP A 228 15.32 -9.65 15.16
C ASP A 228 15.81 -11.07 15.05
N SER A 229 14.89 -12.02 14.99
CA SER A 229 15.20 -13.44 14.91
C SER A 229 15.20 -14.01 13.48
N HIS A 230 14.40 -13.46 12.56
CA HIS A 230 14.12 -14.11 11.26
C HIS A 230 14.62 -13.33 10.03
N MET A 231 14.88 -12.03 10.14
CA MET A 231 15.36 -11.23 9.00
C MET A 231 16.88 -11.36 8.84
N VAL A 232 17.31 -12.48 8.26
CA VAL A 232 18.72 -12.87 8.13
C VAL A 232 19.16 -13.00 6.67
N PRO A 233 20.45 -12.84 6.35
CA PRO A 233 20.98 -13.04 4.99
C PRO A 233 20.62 -14.41 4.42
N ASN A 234 20.02 -14.43 3.22
CA ASN A 234 19.71 -15.67 2.51
C ASN A 234 19.73 -15.50 0.99
N VAL A 235 20.14 -16.56 0.28
CA VAL A 235 20.19 -16.61 -1.19
C VAL A 235 18.79 -16.43 -1.80
N SER A 236 17.74 -16.99 -1.18
CA SER A 236 16.37 -16.80 -1.64
C SER A 236 15.94 -15.34 -1.54
N ASN A 237 16.27 -14.64 -0.44
CA ASN A 237 16.01 -13.21 -0.25
C ASN A 237 16.67 -12.40 -1.37
N LYS A 238 17.96 -12.68 -1.64
CA LYS A 238 18.70 -12.02 -2.72
C LYS A 238 18.03 -12.23 -4.08
N LYS A 239 17.64 -13.46 -4.41
CA LYS A 239 17.06 -13.79 -5.71
C LYS A 239 15.76 -13.04 -5.98
N VAL A 240 14.84 -13.03 -5.01
CA VAL A 240 13.59 -12.28 -5.16
C VAL A 240 13.84 -10.76 -5.13
N ALA A 241 14.81 -10.30 -4.34
CA ALA A 241 15.16 -8.89 -4.28
C ALA A 241 15.72 -8.37 -5.61
N ASP A 242 16.65 -9.09 -6.24
CA ASP A 242 17.21 -8.74 -7.55
C ASP A 242 16.12 -8.68 -8.63
N ALA A 243 15.20 -9.66 -8.62
CA ALA A 243 14.06 -9.69 -9.55
C ALA A 243 13.13 -8.48 -9.37
N THR A 244 12.87 -8.06 -8.13
CA THR A 244 12.08 -6.86 -7.84
C THR A 244 12.82 -5.57 -8.17
N LEU A 245 14.12 -5.45 -7.84
CA LEU A 245 14.91 -4.26 -8.15
C LEU A 245 14.91 -3.99 -9.65
N TYR A 246 15.10 -5.05 -10.45
CA TYR A 246 14.95 -4.97 -11.90
C TYR A 246 13.59 -4.38 -12.30
N HIS A 247 12.51 -4.83 -11.65
CA HIS A 247 11.17 -4.33 -11.94
C HIS A 247 11.03 -2.83 -11.63
N ILE A 248 11.59 -2.38 -10.50
CA ILE A 248 11.55 -0.96 -10.08
C ILE A 248 12.31 -0.06 -11.05
N VAL A 249 13.53 -0.46 -11.46
CA VAL A 249 14.39 0.39 -12.31
C VAL A 249 14.15 0.18 -13.81
N TRP A 250 13.21 -0.68 -14.21
CA TRP A 250 12.96 -1.03 -15.61
C TRP A 250 12.78 0.20 -16.52
N LYS A 251 11.97 1.17 -16.08
CA LYS A 251 11.68 2.39 -16.86
C LYS A 251 12.86 3.36 -16.96
N MET A 252 13.94 3.14 -16.22
CA MET A 252 15.12 3.99 -16.25
C MET A 252 16.00 3.66 -17.46
N PRO A 253 16.60 4.67 -18.13
CA PRO A 253 17.59 4.40 -19.16
C PRO A 253 18.74 3.56 -18.60
N THR A 254 19.32 2.67 -19.42
CA THR A 254 20.33 1.69 -18.99
C THR A 254 21.47 2.29 -18.16
N ARG A 255 21.97 3.46 -18.56
CA ARG A 255 23.06 4.19 -17.87
C ARG A 255 22.71 4.64 -16.44
N PHE A 256 21.42 4.77 -16.13
CA PHE A 256 20.94 5.22 -14.81
C PHE A 256 20.39 4.09 -13.93
N LYS A 257 20.31 2.84 -14.42
CA LYS A 257 19.77 1.72 -13.64
C LYS A 257 20.56 1.50 -12.35
N CYS A 258 21.89 1.50 -12.43
CA CYS A 258 22.76 1.38 -11.24
C CYS A 258 22.52 2.52 -10.24
N VAL A 259 22.28 3.75 -10.71
CA VAL A 259 21.94 4.88 -9.82
C VAL A 259 20.60 4.63 -9.14
N GLY A 260 19.60 4.15 -9.89
CA GLY A 260 18.30 3.77 -9.35
C GLY A 260 18.39 2.68 -8.29
N GLU A 261 19.17 1.62 -8.54
CA GLU A 261 19.42 0.55 -7.57
C GLU A 261 20.07 1.07 -6.29
N ARG A 262 21.05 1.99 -6.40
CA ARG A 262 21.67 2.61 -5.21
C ARG A 262 20.73 3.53 -4.45
N ILE A 263 19.81 4.21 -5.14
CA ILE A 263 18.75 5.00 -4.48
C ILE A 263 17.81 4.05 -3.71
N VAL A 264 17.36 2.96 -4.33
CA VAL A 264 16.51 1.98 -3.64
C VAL A 264 17.26 1.41 -2.43
N ALA A 265 18.51 0.98 -2.59
CA ALA A 265 19.33 0.47 -1.50
C ALA A 265 19.52 1.47 -0.34
N ALA A 266 19.51 2.79 -0.62
CA ALA A 266 19.58 3.84 0.40
C ALA A 266 18.24 4.14 1.09
N ILE A 267 17.12 3.73 0.48
CA ILE A 267 15.78 3.81 1.07
C ILE A 267 15.54 2.63 2.04
N LEU A 268 16.10 1.46 1.72
CA LEU A 268 15.97 0.26 2.56
C LEU A 268 16.57 0.47 3.95
N GLU A 269 15.95 -0.15 4.94
CA GLU A 269 16.52 -0.30 6.28
C GLU A 269 17.77 -1.18 6.22
N ASP A 270 18.77 -0.91 7.07
CA ASP A 270 20.06 -1.60 7.02
C ASP A 270 19.90 -3.12 7.18
N LYS A 271 19.02 -3.55 8.10
CA LYS A 271 18.72 -4.97 8.32
C LYS A 271 18.11 -5.66 7.10
N LEU A 272 17.10 -5.05 6.48
CA LEU A 272 16.46 -5.57 5.27
C LEU A 272 17.48 -5.67 4.12
N ARG A 273 18.29 -4.62 3.95
CA ARG A 273 19.34 -4.55 2.94
C ARG A 273 20.36 -5.68 3.13
N GLU A 274 20.78 -5.94 4.36
CA GLU A 274 21.71 -7.02 4.71
C GLU A 274 21.09 -8.40 4.51
N ALA A 275 19.85 -8.60 4.94
CA ALA A 275 19.10 -9.85 4.74
C ALA A 275 18.93 -10.20 3.25
N MET A 276 18.81 -9.19 2.39
CA MET A 276 18.76 -9.34 0.93
C MET A 276 20.14 -9.38 0.25
N MET A 277 21.22 -9.23 1.03
CA MET A 277 22.60 -9.18 0.52
C MET A 277 22.81 -8.05 -0.51
N ILE A 278 22.12 -6.92 -0.32
CA ILE A 278 22.27 -5.71 -1.15
C ILE A 278 23.43 -4.87 -0.58
N PRO A 279 24.43 -4.48 -1.39
CA PRO A 279 25.53 -3.67 -0.90
C PRO A 279 25.08 -2.30 -0.38
N LYS A 280 25.68 -1.84 0.72
CA LYS A 280 25.43 -0.49 1.25
C LYS A 280 25.88 0.56 0.23
N PRO A 281 25.01 1.49 -0.21
CA PRO A 281 25.43 2.56 -1.11
C PRO A 281 26.30 3.56 -0.36
N ARG A 282 26.99 4.43 -1.12
CA ARG A 282 27.82 5.51 -0.54
C ARG A 282 26.94 6.50 0.24
N GLN A 283 27.50 7.11 1.29
CA GLN A 283 26.78 8.03 2.17
C GLN A 283 26.05 9.17 1.45
N GLY A 284 26.61 9.64 0.33
CA GLY A 284 25.99 10.69 -0.49
C GLY A 284 24.57 10.38 -0.98
N TYR A 285 24.22 9.11 -1.19
CA TYR A 285 22.84 8.73 -1.57
C TYR A 285 21.84 8.98 -0.44
N PHE A 286 22.22 8.64 0.80
CA PHE A 286 21.39 8.90 1.98
C PHE A 286 21.21 10.40 2.20
N THR A 287 22.30 11.18 2.11
CA THR A 287 22.25 12.64 2.22
C THR A 287 21.38 13.26 1.13
N PHE A 288 21.49 12.78 -0.11
CA PHE A 288 20.65 13.23 -1.23
C PHE A 288 19.17 12.99 -0.96
N ILE A 289 18.78 11.77 -0.56
CA ILE A 289 17.39 11.44 -0.24
C ILE A 289 16.88 12.32 0.91
N HIS A 290 17.66 12.47 1.98
CA HIS A 290 17.29 13.30 3.13
C HIS A 290 17.05 14.76 2.72
N ARG A 291 17.97 15.36 1.96
CA ARG A 291 17.83 16.75 1.48
C ARG A 291 16.64 16.92 0.53
N PHE A 292 16.45 15.98 -0.39
CA PHE A 292 15.30 15.99 -1.30
C PHE A 292 13.97 15.92 -0.53
N VAL A 293 13.88 15.02 0.44
CA VAL A 293 12.69 14.87 1.29
C VAL A 293 12.46 16.14 2.12
N ALA A 294 13.49 16.71 2.74
CA ALA A 294 13.37 17.95 3.51
C ALA A 294 12.85 19.11 2.64
N ALA A 295 13.42 19.31 1.45
CA ALA A 295 12.97 20.32 0.50
C ALA A 295 11.51 20.09 0.06
N ARG A 296 11.13 18.83 -0.22
CA ARG A 296 9.75 18.45 -0.55
C ARG A 296 8.79 18.75 0.61
N LYS A 297 9.15 18.38 1.85
CA LYS A 297 8.32 18.64 3.04
C LYS A 297 8.10 20.15 3.19
N PHE A 298 9.16 20.95 3.11
CA PHE A 298 9.08 22.41 3.16
C PHE A 298 8.13 22.98 2.09
N PHE A 299 8.33 22.58 0.82
CA PHE A 299 7.48 23.02 -0.28
C PHE A 299 6.00 22.65 -0.06
N LEU A 300 5.74 21.42 0.38
CA LEU A 300 4.37 20.98 0.63
C LEU A 300 3.71 21.77 1.75
N VAL A 301 4.36 21.96 2.89
CA VAL A 301 3.76 22.67 4.04
C VAL A 301 3.48 24.13 3.72
N HIS A 302 4.40 24.82 3.06
CA HIS A 302 4.36 26.28 2.96
C HIS A 302 3.88 26.79 1.61
N LEU A 303 4.14 26.07 0.51
CA LEU A 303 4.01 26.62 -0.85
C LEU A 303 3.01 25.87 -1.72
N ALA A 304 2.53 24.70 -1.32
CA ALA A 304 1.60 23.91 -2.10
C ALA A 304 0.21 23.87 -1.46
N LEU A 305 -0.83 24.17 -2.23
CA LEU A 305 -2.21 23.92 -1.80
C LEU A 305 -2.45 22.40 -1.62
N PRO A 306 -3.26 22.00 -0.62
CA PRO A 306 -3.64 20.61 -0.46
C PRO A 306 -4.52 20.12 -1.61
N ARG A 307 -4.65 18.80 -1.72
CA ARG A 307 -5.42 18.16 -2.76
C ARG A 307 -6.92 18.41 -2.57
N ARG A 308 -7.59 18.98 -3.59
CA ARG A 308 -9.04 19.20 -3.58
C ARG A 308 -9.88 18.01 -4.10
N LYS A 309 -9.30 17.16 -4.96
CA LYS A 309 -10.00 16.03 -5.58
C LYS A 309 -9.32 14.71 -5.23
N PRO A 310 -10.08 13.65 -4.92
CA PRO A 310 -9.50 12.37 -4.52
C PRO A 310 -8.66 11.78 -5.65
N LYS A 311 -7.53 11.18 -5.30
CA LYS A 311 -6.77 10.35 -6.24
C LYS A 311 -7.37 8.95 -6.32
N LYS A 312 -8.54 8.82 -6.97
CA LYS A 312 -9.28 7.55 -7.10
C LYS A 312 -8.44 6.44 -7.73
N ARG A 313 -8.19 5.37 -6.98
CA ARG A 313 -7.37 4.22 -7.45
C ARG A 313 -8.21 3.05 -7.94
N LEU A 314 -9.33 2.77 -7.29
CA LEU A 314 -10.21 1.66 -7.65
C LEU A 314 -10.60 1.71 -9.14
N PRO A 315 -10.47 0.59 -9.87
CA PRO A 315 -10.94 0.48 -11.23
C PRO A 315 -12.46 0.55 -11.27
N ALA A 316 -12.99 1.12 -12.36
CA ALA A 316 -14.42 1.09 -12.63
C ALA A 316 -14.80 -0.29 -13.19
N VAL A 317 -16.00 -0.75 -12.85
CA VAL A 317 -16.60 -1.96 -13.40
C VAL A 317 -17.18 -1.62 -14.78
N THR A 318 -16.88 -2.42 -15.78
CA THR A 318 -17.43 -2.28 -17.13
C THR A 318 -18.79 -2.96 -17.24
N SER A 319 -19.52 -2.72 -18.33
CA SER A 319 -20.81 -3.38 -18.60
C SER A 319 -20.74 -4.91 -18.58
N SER A 320 -19.58 -5.48 -18.90
CA SER A 320 -19.30 -6.92 -18.82
C SER A 320 -19.00 -7.45 -17.41
N GLY A 321 -19.09 -6.61 -16.36
CA GLY A 321 -18.76 -6.97 -14.98
C GLY A 321 -17.25 -7.03 -14.68
N ARG A 322 -16.38 -6.71 -15.65
CA ARG A 322 -14.92 -6.75 -15.48
C ARG A 322 -14.33 -5.41 -15.07
N MET A 323 -13.16 -5.44 -14.46
CA MET A 323 -12.43 -4.28 -13.97
C MET A 323 -11.20 -3.99 -14.84
N MET A 324 -10.99 -2.72 -15.17
CA MET A 324 -9.86 -2.29 -16.01
C MET A 324 -8.81 -1.60 -15.14
N ALA A 325 -7.60 -2.15 -15.10
CA ALA A 325 -6.50 -1.51 -14.41
C ALA A 325 -6.24 -0.12 -15.03
N LYS A 326 -6.12 0.90 -14.17
CA LYS A 326 -5.94 2.29 -14.63
C LYS A 326 -4.53 2.58 -15.13
N ARG A 327 -3.54 1.79 -14.68
CA ARG A 327 -2.11 2.00 -14.91
C ARG A 327 -1.38 0.66 -14.87
N TYR A 328 -0.23 0.61 -15.53
CA TYR A 328 0.69 -0.53 -15.47
C TYR A 328 2.14 -0.05 -15.30
N THR A 329 2.96 -0.93 -14.73
CA THR A 329 4.40 -0.67 -14.56
C THR A 329 5.16 -1.15 -15.78
N ILE A 330 5.36 -2.46 -15.97
CA ILE A 330 6.18 -2.98 -17.07
C ILE A 330 5.28 -3.38 -18.24
N SER A 331 4.48 -4.43 -18.06
CA SER A 331 3.57 -4.90 -19.11
C SER A 331 2.12 -4.55 -18.79
N PRO A 332 1.28 -4.38 -19.83
CA PRO A 332 -0.05 -3.78 -19.71
C PRO A 332 -1.14 -4.73 -19.16
N TRP A 333 -0.83 -5.46 -18.08
CA TRP A 333 -1.77 -6.37 -17.42
C TRP A 333 -3.09 -5.67 -17.06
N TYR A 334 -4.19 -6.20 -17.59
CA TYR A 334 -5.56 -5.74 -17.33
C TYR A 334 -5.89 -4.34 -17.83
N VAL A 335 -5.09 -3.78 -18.74
CA VAL A 335 -5.27 -2.42 -19.26
C VAL A 335 -5.94 -2.44 -20.63
N LYS A 336 -7.07 -1.73 -20.73
CA LYS A 336 -7.80 -1.61 -22.01
C LYS A 336 -6.99 -0.83 -23.06
N PRO A 337 -6.93 -1.30 -24.33
CA PRO A 337 -6.26 -0.63 -25.46
C PRO A 337 -7.07 0.56 -25.98
N THR A 338 -7.32 1.55 -25.13
CA THR A 338 -7.95 2.80 -25.55
C THR A 338 -7.01 3.62 -26.43
N PHE A 339 -7.57 4.54 -27.24
CA PHE A 339 -6.77 5.45 -28.06
C PHE A 339 -5.68 6.17 -27.24
N LYS A 340 -6.03 6.67 -26.04
CA LYS A 340 -5.08 7.31 -25.13
C LYS A 340 -3.98 6.37 -24.64
N ASN A 341 -4.32 5.12 -24.35
CA ASN A 341 -3.37 4.12 -23.83
C ASN A 341 -2.41 3.58 -24.90
N ARG A 342 -2.78 3.68 -26.18
CA ARG A 342 -1.93 3.26 -27.31
C ARG A 342 -1.19 4.41 -27.99
N TRP A 343 -1.78 5.60 -28.03
CA TRP A 343 -1.29 6.72 -28.85
C TRP A 343 -1.05 8.01 -28.06
N GLY A 344 -1.33 8.02 -26.76
CA GLY A 344 -1.03 9.17 -25.90
C GLY A 344 0.46 9.34 -25.62
N PHE A 345 0.86 10.51 -25.12
CA PHE A 345 2.26 10.83 -24.79
C PHE A 345 2.96 9.76 -23.92
N GLY A 346 2.24 9.21 -22.94
CA GLY A 346 2.76 8.13 -22.10
C GLY A 346 3.04 6.84 -22.86
N ALA A 347 2.21 6.52 -23.86
CA ALA A 347 2.37 5.34 -24.71
C ALA A 347 3.59 5.49 -25.63
N TRP A 348 3.74 6.63 -26.30
CA TRP A 348 4.94 6.94 -27.09
C TRP A 348 6.23 6.83 -26.27
N LYS A 349 6.24 7.34 -25.04
CA LYS A 349 7.40 7.21 -24.14
C LYS A 349 7.71 5.75 -23.78
N THR A 350 6.69 4.90 -23.59
CA THR A 350 6.87 3.47 -23.33
C THR A 350 7.41 2.76 -24.58
N TRP A 351 6.79 3.02 -25.74
CA TRP A 351 7.16 2.42 -27.02
C TRP A 351 8.60 2.77 -27.43
N LEU A 352 9.01 4.04 -27.32
CA LEU A 352 10.38 4.49 -27.60
C LEU A 352 11.44 3.83 -26.71
N LYS A 353 11.04 3.25 -25.57
CA LYS A 353 11.93 2.51 -24.65
C LYS A 353 11.90 0.99 -24.89
N GLY A 354 11.24 0.53 -25.95
CA GLY A 354 11.04 -0.89 -26.23
C GLY A 354 10.02 -1.56 -25.29
N GLY A 355 9.13 -0.78 -24.68
CA GLY A 355 8.06 -1.31 -23.83
C GLY A 355 6.82 -1.70 -24.64
N ILE A 356 6.04 -2.62 -24.08
CA ILE A 356 4.84 -3.18 -24.71
C ILE A 356 3.63 -2.29 -24.42
N LEU A 357 2.81 -1.99 -25.42
CA LEU A 357 1.57 -1.23 -25.26
C LEU A 357 0.35 -2.16 -25.13
N PRO A 358 -0.74 -1.68 -24.50
CA PRO A 358 -1.97 -2.44 -24.40
C PRO A 358 -2.47 -2.93 -25.77
N GLY A 359 -2.63 -4.25 -25.89
CA GLY A 359 -3.09 -4.94 -27.10
C GLY A 359 -2.01 -5.21 -28.16
N ASP A 360 -0.72 -4.98 -27.89
CA ASP A 360 0.36 -5.36 -28.82
C ASP A 360 0.53 -6.89 -28.92
N GLU A 361 0.37 -7.62 -27.81
CA GLU A 361 0.51 -9.09 -27.74
C GLU A 361 -0.85 -9.79 -27.62
N GLY A 362 -1.87 -9.28 -28.33
CA GLY A 362 -3.23 -9.81 -28.29
C GLY A 362 -3.79 -9.90 -26.86
N ASP A 363 -4.24 -11.09 -26.48
CA ASP A 363 -4.89 -11.34 -25.17
C ASP A 363 -3.93 -11.72 -24.04
N LYS A 364 -2.61 -11.81 -24.30
CA LYS A 364 -1.61 -12.26 -23.31
C LYS A 364 -1.69 -11.48 -22.00
N TYR A 365 -1.92 -10.17 -22.07
CA TYR A 365 -1.98 -9.26 -20.93
C TYR A 365 -3.40 -8.95 -20.45
N PHE A 366 -4.40 -9.71 -20.92
CA PHE A 366 -5.81 -9.55 -20.54
C PHE A 366 -6.37 -8.12 -20.73
N PRO A 367 -6.36 -7.55 -21.95
CA PRO A 367 -6.91 -6.22 -22.23
C PRO A 367 -8.41 -6.06 -21.90
N GLN A 368 -9.13 -7.17 -21.77
CA GLN A 368 -10.52 -7.27 -21.29
C GLN A 368 -10.66 -7.12 -19.77
N GLY A 369 -9.57 -6.85 -19.04
CA GLY A 369 -9.60 -6.63 -17.60
C GLY A 369 -9.72 -7.92 -16.78
N PHE A 370 -10.01 -7.76 -15.49
CA PHE A 370 -10.06 -8.86 -14.52
C PHE A 370 -11.36 -8.89 -13.72
N VAL A 371 -11.60 -10.04 -13.11
CA VAL A 371 -12.46 -10.20 -11.94
C VAL A 371 -11.55 -10.71 -10.82
N ALA A 372 -11.81 -10.35 -9.56
CA ALA A 372 -10.88 -10.64 -8.47
C ALA A 372 -10.62 -12.15 -8.31
N SER A 373 -11.64 -12.98 -8.50
CA SER A 373 -11.54 -14.46 -8.47
C SER A 373 -10.62 -15.07 -9.53
N GLU A 374 -10.24 -14.33 -10.58
CA GLU A 374 -9.35 -14.80 -11.64
C GLU A 374 -7.87 -14.45 -11.41
N LEU A 375 -7.56 -13.59 -10.43
CA LEU A 375 -6.20 -13.08 -10.21
C LEU A 375 -5.27 -14.16 -9.62
N GLY A 376 -3.97 -14.04 -9.86
CA GLY A 376 -2.94 -15.00 -9.43
C GLY A 376 -2.40 -15.86 -10.58
N PRO A 377 -1.73 -16.99 -10.28
CA PRO A 377 -1.12 -17.84 -11.29
C PRO A 377 -2.14 -18.29 -12.34
N ASN A 378 -1.76 -18.25 -13.62
CA ASN A 378 -2.66 -18.63 -14.74
C ASN A 378 -3.20 -20.05 -14.59
N ALA A 379 -2.40 -20.98 -14.05
CA ALA A 379 -2.82 -22.37 -13.79
C ALA A 379 -3.97 -22.49 -12.77
N LEU A 380 -4.18 -21.47 -11.94
CA LEU A 380 -5.24 -21.43 -10.92
C LEU A 380 -6.40 -20.49 -11.32
N ARG A 381 -6.38 -19.98 -12.55
CA ARG A 381 -7.46 -19.12 -13.05
C ARG A 381 -8.72 -19.95 -13.26
N ASN A 382 -9.86 -19.48 -12.76
CA ASN A 382 -11.15 -20.18 -12.79
C ASN A 382 -11.21 -21.48 -11.96
N PHE A 383 -10.19 -21.78 -11.16
CA PHE A 383 -10.19 -22.90 -10.21
C PHE A 383 -10.63 -22.45 -8.81
N GLY A 384 -11.12 -23.41 -8.03
CA GLY A 384 -11.45 -23.20 -6.63
C GLY A 384 -12.77 -22.47 -6.38
N LYS A 385 -13.68 -22.42 -7.38
CA LYS A 385 -14.94 -21.69 -7.29
C LYS A 385 -15.75 -22.06 -6.05
N GLU A 386 -15.98 -23.35 -5.82
CA GLU A 386 -16.74 -23.85 -4.65
C GLU A 386 -16.11 -23.41 -3.32
N LYS A 387 -14.78 -23.58 -3.18
CA LYS A 387 -14.05 -23.13 -1.98
C LYS A 387 -14.15 -21.61 -1.78
N MET A 388 -14.02 -20.85 -2.86
CA MET A 388 -14.15 -19.39 -2.80
C MET A 388 -15.58 -18.97 -2.48
N ASP A 389 -16.60 -19.64 -3.00
CA ASP A 389 -18.00 -19.30 -2.74
C ASP A 389 -18.39 -19.60 -1.28
N ALA A 390 -17.94 -20.73 -0.73
CA ALA A 390 -18.07 -21.01 0.72
C ALA A 390 -17.35 -19.95 1.57
N GLU A 391 -16.15 -19.55 1.15
CA GLU A 391 -15.39 -18.51 1.85
C GLU A 391 -16.05 -17.13 1.75
N LYS A 392 -16.68 -16.79 0.63
CA LYS A 392 -17.46 -15.54 0.50
C LYS A 392 -18.62 -15.51 1.49
N GLN A 393 -19.34 -16.63 1.66
CA GLN A 393 -20.43 -16.71 2.63
C GLN A 393 -19.93 -16.49 4.06
N ARG A 394 -18.80 -17.11 4.43
CA ARG A 394 -18.15 -16.89 5.73
C ARG A 394 -17.81 -15.40 5.94
N LEU A 395 -17.13 -14.81 4.95
CA LEU A 395 -16.71 -13.40 5.00
C LEU A 395 -17.89 -12.42 5.00
N GLU A 396 -18.97 -12.74 4.30
CA GLU A 396 -20.18 -11.92 4.28
C GLU A 396 -20.82 -11.85 5.66
N VAL A 397 -20.94 -12.99 6.36
CA VAL A 397 -21.44 -13.02 7.74
C VAL A 397 -20.50 -12.27 8.68
N GLU A 398 -19.19 -12.57 8.62
CA GLU A 398 -18.16 -11.96 9.49
C GLU A 398 -18.12 -10.43 9.34
N LEU A 399 -17.86 -9.93 8.14
CA LEU A 399 -17.68 -8.49 7.89
C LEU A 399 -18.99 -7.71 8.04
N SER A 400 -20.13 -8.31 7.71
CA SER A 400 -21.43 -7.65 7.95
C SER A 400 -21.74 -7.53 9.44
N SER A 401 -21.34 -8.52 10.25
CA SER A 401 -21.51 -8.47 11.70
C SER A 401 -20.65 -7.40 12.37
N GLU A 402 -19.49 -7.08 11.78
CA GLU A 402 -18.58 -6.02 12.23
C GLU A 402 -18.97 -4.63 11.71
N THR A 403 -19.84 -4.57 10.69
CA THR A 403 -20.22 -3.30 10.06
C THR A 403 -20.92 -2.39 11.08
N GLY A 404 -20.36 -1.21 11.31
CA GLY A 404 -20.88 -0.26 12.30
C GLY A 404 -20.58 -0.64 13.76
N ARG A 405 -19.75 -1.66 14.01
CA ARG A 405 -19.29 -2.05 15.35
C ARG A 405 -17.79 -1.81 15.49
N CYS A 406 -17.35 -1.62 16.72
CA CYS A 406 -15.92 -1.55 17.05
C CYS A 406 -15.40 -2.97 17.36
N PRO A 407 -14.32 -3.44 16.70
CA PRO A 407 -13.78 -4.78 16.88
C PRO A 407 -13.02 -4.98 18.21
N PHE A 408 -12.99 -3.96 19.06
CA PHE A 408 -12.37 -3.97 20.40
C PHE A 408 -13.39 -3.92 21.53
N LEU A 409 -14.67 -3.64 21.23
CA LEU A 409 -15.71 -3.77 22.23
C LEU A 409 -15.91 -5.25 22.51
N ARG A 410 -15.55 -5.67 23.72
CA ARG A 410 -15.97 -6.97 24.22
C ARG A 410 -17.48 -6.99 24.25
N ASN A 411 -18.10 -8.06 23.75
CA ASN A 411 -19.50 -8.29 24.03
C ASN A 411 -19.64 -8.24 25.56
N ALA A 412 -20.43 -7.29 26.05
CA ALA A 412 -20.93 -7.40 27.40
C ALA A 412 -21.87 -8.59 27.36
N ASP A 413 -21.44 -9.71 27.96
CA ASP A 413 -22.28 -10.89 28.16
C ASP A 413 -23.58 -10.53 28.89
#